data_AF-A0A2V6IGL3-F1
#
_entry.id   AF-A0A2V6IGL3-F1
#
_cell.length_a   1.000
_cell.length_b   1.000
_cell.length_c   1.000
_cell.angle_alpha   90.00
_cell.angle_beta   90.00
_cell.angle_gamma   90.00
#
_symmetry.space_group_name_H-M   'P 1'
#
loop_
_entity.id
_entity.type
_entity.pdbx_description
1 polymer ?
#
loop_
_entity_poly.entity_id
_entity_poly.type
_entity_poly.pdbx_seq_one_letter_code
_entity_poly.pdbx_strand_id
1 'polypeptide(L)'
;APYRGGIVDSINGKKIHTMDELSQTLAEPADRLVIDLIGDGPPLVLDPKQVEGARERIKMRYNVVREQNLQEQPTAKAPDLQTKI
;
A
#
# COMPACT_ATOMS: atom_id res chain seq x y z
N ALA A 1 -15.32 -2.11 -4.05
CA ALA A 1 -14.71 -0.84 -4.49
C ALA A 1 -13.70 -1.16 -5.58
N PRO A 2 -13.57 -0.33 -6.62
CA PRO A 2 -12.86 -0.66 -7.87
C PRO A 2 -11.39 -1.07 -7.68
N TYR A 3 -10.71 -0.58 -6.63
CA TYR A 3 -9.29 -0.85 -6.38
C TYR A 3 -9.02 -1.96 -5.34
N ARG A 4 -10.07 -2.61 -4.82
CA ARG A 4 -9.90 -3.62 -3.76
C ARG A 4 -9.31 -4.91 -4.33
N GLY A 5 -8.22 -5.39 -3.72
CA GLY A 5 -7.54 -6.62 -4.14
C GLY A 5 -6.68 -6.46 -5.39
N GLY A 6 -6.52 -5.24 -5.90
CA GLY A 6 -5.58 -4.95 -6.98
C GLY A 6 -4.13 -5.05 -6.51
N ILE A 7 -3.26 -5.47 -7.42
CA ILE A 7 -1.81 -5.53 -7.20
C ILE A 7 -1.19 -4.32 -7.89
N VAL A 8 -0.36 -3.55 -7.17
CA VAL A 8 0.36 -2.41 -7.74
C VAL A 8 1.43 -2.91 -8.72
N ASP A 9 1.43 -2.35 -9.92
CA ASP A 9 2.41 -2.65 -10.98
C ASP A 9 3.48 -1.55 -11.08
N SER A 10 3.03 -0.30 -11.23
CA SER A 10 3.91 0.88 -11.27
C SER A 10 3.34 2.09 -10.57
N ILE A 11 4.24 3.00 -10.17
CA ILE A 11 3.89 4.34 -9.73
C ILE A 11 4.65 5.34 -10.61
N ASN A 12 3.92 6.24 -11.26
CA ASN A 12 4.49 7.23 -12.18
C ASN A 12 5.42 6.60 -13.25
N GLY A 13 5.07 5.40 -13.73
CA GLY A 13 5.85 4.63 -14.70
C GLY A 13 7.04 3.83 -14.13
N LYS A 14 7.37 3.98 -12.84
CA LYS A 14 8.40 3.18 -12.16
C LYS A 14 7.79 1.86 -11.67
N LYS A 15 8.34 0.73 -12.13
CA LYS A 15 7.91 -0.61 -11.66
C LYS A 15 8.21 -0.80 -10.18
N ILE A 16 7.30 -1.47 -9.48
CA ILE A 16 7.39 -1.74 -8.05
C ILE A 16 7.39 -3.25 -7.83
N HIS A 17 8.45 -3.78 -7.22
CA HIS A 17 8.61 -5.20 -6.94
C HIS A 17 8.55 -5.54 -5.45
N THR A 18 8.85 -4.58 -4.59
CA THR A 18 8.89 -4.78 -3.12
C THR A 18 8.14 -3.70 -2.36
N MET A 19 7.80 -4.01 -1.10
CA MET A 19 7.15 -3.04 -0.20
C MET A 19 8.09 -1.87 0.15
N ASP A 20 9.40 -2.10 0.20
CA ASP A 20 10.40 -1.06 0.41
C ASP A 20 10.47 -0.11 -0.78
N GLU A 21 10.51 -0.62 -2.00
CA GLU A 21 10.46 0.21 -3.22
C GLU A 21 9.16 1.02 -3.30
N LEU A 22 8.04 0.42 -2.93
CA LEU A 22 6.75 1.10 -2.85
C LEU A 22 6.81 2.28 -1.87
N SER A 23 7.30 2.02 -0.65
CA SER A 23 7.43 3.05 0.40
C SER A 23 8.34 4.19 -0.03
N GLN A 24 9.51 3.87 -0.59
CA GLN A 24 10.48 4.85 -1.07
C GLN A 24 9.88 5.70 -2.20
N THR A 25 9.22 5.07 -3.17
CA THR A 25 8.63 5.78 -4.32
C THR A 25 7.49 6.69 -3.90
N LEU A 26 6.68 6.29 -2.90
CA LEU A 26 5.62 7.14 -2.35
C LEU A 26 6.14 8.33 -1.52
N ALA A 27 7.38 8.27 -1.03
CA ALA A 27 8.03 9.37 -0.32
C ALA A 27 8.72 10.37 -1.25
N GLU A 28 8.92 10.02 -2.53
CA GLU A 28 9.47 10.94 -3.52
C GLU A 28 8.46 12.05 -3.84
N PRO A 29 8.88 13.33 -3.90
CA PRO A 29 7.99 14.42 -4.30
C PRO A 29 7.56 14.25 -5.76
N ALA A 30 6.25 14.40 -6.02
CA ALA A 30 5.68 14.32 -7.35
C ALA A 30 4.56 15.35 -7.51
N ASP A 31 4.24 15.73 -8.76
CA ASP A 31 3.08 16.59 -9.03
C ASP A 31 1.75 15.82 -8.92
N ARG A 32 1.78 14.55 -9.30
CA ARG A 32 0.70 13.58 -9.14
C ARG A 32 1.27 12.22 -8.81
N LEU A 33 0.50 11.42 -8.08
CA LEU A 33 0.78 10.01 -7.89
C LEU A 33 -0.18 9.23 -8.77
N VAL A 34 0.33 8.64 -9.86
CA VAL A 34 -0.40 7.74 -10.75
C VAL A 34 0.02 6.33 -10.40
N ILE A 35 -0.91 5.54 -9.84
CA ILE A 35 -0.69 4.17 -9.41
C ILE A 35 -1.40 3.25 -10.41
N ASP A 36 -0.60 2.54 -11.19
CA ASP A 36 -1.08 1.50 -12.10
C ASP A 36 -1.23 0.19 -11.34
N LEU A 37 -2.33 -0.50 -11.58
CA LEU A 37 -2.59 -1.83 -11.04
C LEU A 37 -2.45 -2.86 -12.17
N ILE A 38 -2.07 -4.10 -11.83
CA ILE A 38 -2.10 -5.20 -12.78
C ILE A 38 -3.54 -5.40 -13.29
N GLY A 39 -3.69 -5.47 -14.61
CA GLY A 39 -4.96 -5.66 -15.31
C GLY A 39 -5.37 -4.43 -16.14
N ASP A 40 -6.57 -4.49 -16.74
CA ASP A 40 -7.04 -3.47 -17.69
C ASP A 40 -7.87 -2.35 -17.03
N GLY A 41 -7.70 -2.14 -15.73
CA GLY A 41 -8.41 -1.12 -14.96
C GLY A 41 -7.80 0.27 -15.14
N PRO A 42 -8.58 1.35 -14.92
CA PRO A 42 -8.03 2.69 -14.91
C PRO A 42 -7.06 2.87 -13.72
N PRO A 43 -6.01 3.70 -13.87
CA PRO A 43 -5.06 3.95 -12.79
C PRO A 43 -5.70 4.74 -11.64
N LEU A 44 -5.17 4.54 -10.44
CA LEU A 44 -5.50 5.36 -9.28
C LEU A 44 -4.64 6.62 -9.30
N VAL A 45 -5.27 7.78 -9.49
CA VAL A 45 -4.57 9.08 -9.52
C VAL A 45 -4.86 9.87 -8.24
N LEU A 46 -3.83 10.28 -7.54
CA LEU A 46 -3.91 11.07 -6.31
C LEU A 46 -3.17 12.41 -6.46
N ASP A 47 -3.77 13.45 -5.87
CA ASP A 47 -3.12 14.74 -5.66
C ASP A 47 -2.37 14.71 -4.31
N PRO A 48 -1.02 14.87 -4.30
CA PRO A 48 -0.23 14.83 -3.08
C PRO A 48 -0.69 15.81 -2.00
N LYS A 49 -1.18 17.01 -2.38
CA LYS A 49 -1.68 18.00 -1.41
C LYS A 49 -2.93 17.50 -0.69
N GLN A 50 -3.79 16.78 -1.41
CA GLN A 50 -5.00 16.18 -0.84
C GLN A 50 -4.66 14.98 0.04
N VAL A 51 -3.65 14.19 -0.34
CA VAL A 51 -3.15 13.08 0.48
C VAL A 51 -2.62 13.61 1.82
N GLU A 52 -1.74 14.61 1.77
CA GLU A 52 -1.17 15.28 2.95
C GLU A 52 -2.29 15.82 3.86
N GLY A 53 -3.22 16.60 3.30
CA GLY A 53 -4.32 17.20 4.07
C GLY A 53 -5.33 16.19 4.64
N ALA A 54 -5.41 14.98 4.07
CA ALA A 54 -6.30 13.93 4.56
C ALA A 54 -5.64 12.98 5.58
N ARG A 55 -4.31 12.93 5.63
CA ARG A 55 -3.52 11.92 6.38
C ARG A 55 -3.94 11.83 7.85
N GLU A 56 -3.88 12.93 8.59
CA GLU A 56 -4.19 12.92 10.02
C GLU A 56 -5.65 12.57 10.34
N ARG A 57 -6.59 13.06 9.52
CA ARG A 57 -8.01 12.72 9.69
C ARG A 57 -8.26 11.22 9.50
N ILE A 58 -7.61 10.59 8.52
CA ILE A 58 -7.72 9.16 8.26
C ILE A 58 -7.15 8.36 9.44
N LYS A 59 -5.96 8.73 9.94
CA LYS A 59 -5.34 8.05 11.08
C LYS A 59 -6.24 8.07 12.32
N MET A 60 -6.78 9.24 12.65
CA MET A 60 -7.68 9.39 13.79
C MET A 60 -9.00 8.62 13.60
N ARG A 61 -9.63 8.73 12.43
CA ARG A 61 -10.94 8.08 12.16
C ARG A 61 -10.86 6.57 12.20
N TYR A 62 -9.75 6.00 11.73
CA TYR A 62 -9.57 4.55 11.59
C TYR A 62 -8.59 3.94 12.61
N ASN A 63 -8.18 4.72 13.62
CA ASN A 63 -7.25 4.31 14.67
C ASN A 63 -5.94 3.70 14.11
N VAL A 64 -5.39 4.32 13.06
CA VAL A 64 -4.12 3.89 12.46
C VAL A 64 -2.97 4.46 13.28
N VAL A 65 -2.36 3.60 14.11
CA VAL A 65 -1.28 3.99 15.04
C VAL A 65 0.06 4.18 14.31
N ARG A 66 0.27 3.45 13.20
CA ARG A 66 1.49 3.51 12.39
C ARG A 66 1.13 3.38 10.92
N GLU A 67 1.68 4.25 10.07
CA GLU A 67 1.37 4.29 8.63
C GLU A 67 2.10 3.21 7.82
N GLN A 68 3.27 2.76 8.28
CA GLN A 68 4.09 1.77 7.58
C GLN A 68 4.58 0.68 8.52
N ASN A 69 4.57 -0.57 8.06
CA ASN A 69 5.07 -1.73 8.81
C ASN A 69 6.04 -2.53 7.93
N LEU A 70 7.14 -1.89 7.52
CA LEU A 70 8.12 -2.49 6.62
C LEU A 70 9.00 -3.55 7.28
N GLN A 71 9.02 -3.58 8.61
CA GLN A 71 9.72 -4.62 9.37
C GLN A 71 8.94 -5.94 9.27
N GLU A 72 9.65 -7.04 9.04
CA GLU A 72 9.07 -8.38 9.15
C GLU A 72 8.40 -8.52 10.52
N GLN A 73 7.07 -8.68 10.51
CA GLN A 73 6.38 -9.09 11.71
C GLN A 73 6.74 -10.56 11.95
N PRO A 74 7.08 -10.96 13.19
CA PRO A 74 7.24 -12.36 13.50
C PRO A 74 5.94 -13.06 13.11
N THR A 75 6.01 -13.93 12.11
CA THR A 75 4.86 -14.71 11.68
C THR A 75 4.38 -15.49 12.88
N ALA A 76 3.13 -15.26 13.30
CA ALA A 76 2.51 -16.12 14.31
C ALA A 76 2.64 -17.55 13.78
N LYS A 77 3.32 -18.42 14.55
CA LYS A 77 3.49 -19.83 14.19
C LYS A 77 2.14 -20.38 13.79
N ALA A 78 2.04 -20.92 12.58
CA ALA A 78 0.84 -21.64 12.16
C ALA A 78 0.54 -22.71 13.23
N PRO A 79 -0.69 -22.83 13.73
CA PRO A 79 -1.02 -23.90 14.64
C PRO A 79 -0.74 -25.23 13.95
N ASP A 80 0.08 -26.08 14.57
CA ASP A 80 0.34 -27.45 14.16
C ASP A 80 -1.00 -28.21 14.14
N LEU A 81 -1.65 -28.25 12.98
CA LEU A 81 -2.72 -29.19 12.68
C LEU A 81 -2.07 -30.54 12.37
N GLN A 82 -1.40 -31.13 13.38
CA GLN A 82 -1.03 -32.54 13.34
C GLN A 82 -2.28 -33.39 13.59
N THR A 83 -2.81 -33.85 12.47
CA THR A 83 -3.71 -34.98 12.25
C THR A 83 -3.58 -36.04 13.35
N LYS A 84 -4.62 -36.21 14.17
CA LYS A 84 -4.85 -37.49 14.86
C LYS A 84 -5.58 -38.40 13.87
N ILE A 85 -4.86 -39.43 13.42
CA ILE A 85 -5.40 -40.60 12.73
C ILE A 85 -5.94 -41.56 13.79
#